data_AF-A0A3N5N7F7-F1
#
_entry.id   AF-A0A3N5N7F7-F1
#
_cell.length_a   1.000
_cell.length_b   1.000
_cell.length_c   1.000
_cell.angle_alpha   90.00
_cell.angle_beta   90.00
_cell.angle_gamma   90.00
#
_symmetry.space_group_name_H-M   'P 1'
#
loop_
_entity.id
_entity.type
_entity.pdbx_description
1 polymer ?
#
loop_
_entity_poly.entity_id
_entity_poly.type
_entity_poly.pdbx_seq_one_letter_code
_entity_poly.pdbx_strand_id
1 'polypeptide(L)'
;MEQDGIALEKLNTRIRRLPSGTFAYLQEPLITGNPRTYPVIMGLKDQLACRMPANLVSRVSDHFEVIGDVAVLSIPAELEPYKHLIAQAVASKRKNIATILNKKEKVTGESRTARYEVLQGDSSVTLHHEFGYAYRLDISRTFFSSRLANERKRVTDQVRQGEKVCVPFAGVGPFAIPAAARGAEVFAVEKNPEAFQYLLENIALNRVTGNCSAVQGDALDTAHLPYTVFDRLIIPAPYGLDHALETFLPVLSENGMVHFYTFKAKEQIPDLIRGFEQEGLMVRYSAPCGNVARGVSRWVFDMARTHGL
;
A
#
# COMPACT_ATOMS: atom_id res chain seq x y z
N MET A 1 10.99 12.45 -61.14
CA MET A 1 10.35 13.77 -60.91
C MET A 1 9.89 13.74 -59.47
N GLU A 2 10.86 13.89 -58.57
CA GLU A 2 11.19 15.15 -57.83
C GLU A 2 10.43 15.11 -56.49
N GLN A 3 11.05 14.65 -55.40
CA GLN A 3 12.00 15.39 -54.55
C GLN A 3 11.51 16.81 -54.22
N ASP A 4 11.18 17.04 -52.95
CA ASP A 4 11.72 18.16 -52.18
C ASP A 4 11.54 17.91 -50.69
N GLY A 5 12.68 17.87 -49.98
CA GLY A 5 12.78 18.01 -48.53
C GLY A 5 13.46 19.34 -48.23
N ILE A 6 13.19 19.91 -47.05
CA ILE A 6 13.92 21.00 -46.35
C ILE A 6 13.21 21.11 -44.98
N ALA A 7 13.80 21.40 -43.84
CA ALA A 7 15.12 21.22 -43.25
C ALA A 7 14.90 21.47 -41.74
N LEU A 8 15.46 20.63 -40.89
CA LEU A 8 15.49 20.84 -39.44
C LEU A 8 16.57 21.88 -39.13
N GLU A 9 16.17 23.12 -38.84
CA GLU A 9 17.12 24.15 -38.40
C GLU A 9 17.05 24.37 -36.89
N LYS A 10 18.20 24.08 -36.25
CA LYS A 10 18.49 24.28 -34.84
C LYS A 10 18.62 25.79 -34.58
N LEU A 11 17.82 26.35 -33.68
CA LEU A 11 18.16 27.63 -33.04
C LEU A 11 18.52 27.43 -31.57
N ASN A 12 19.84 27.38 -31.36
CA ASN A 12 20.50 27.55 -30.08
C ASN A 12 20.67 29.07 -29.85
N THR A 13 20.00 29.66 -28.87
CA THR A 13 20.33 31.03 -28.46
C THR A 13 20.10 31.28 -26.96
N ARG A 14 21.21 31.05 -26.23
CA ARG A 14 21.77 31.88 -25.14
C ARG A 14 20.80 32.50 -24.11
N ILE A 15 20.77 31.86 -22.95
CA ILE A 15 20.37 32.43 -21.66
C ILE A 15 21.33 33.58 -21.30
N ARG A 16 20.80 34.80 -21.11
CA ARG A 16 21.44 35.89 -20.35
C ARG A 16 20.54 36.29 -19.19
N ARG A 17 21.06 36.21 -17.97
CA ARG A 17 20.49 36.85 -16.78
C ARG A 17 21.01 38.28 -16.68
N LEU A 18 20.16 39.25 -16.37
CA LEU A 18 20.52 40.49 -15.65
C LEU A 18 19.33 41.00 -14.79
N PRO A 19 19.58 41.88 -13.79
CA PRO A 19 18.85 41.94 -12.51
C PRO A 19 17.96 43.20 -12.31
N SER A 20 17.16 43.15 -11.24
CA SER A 20 16.60 44.26 -10.42
C SER A 20 15.71 45.36 -11.06
N GLY A 21 14.49 45.54 -10.51
CA GLY A 21 13.86 46.86 -10.33
C GLY A 21 12.56 47.17 -11.09
N THR A 22 11.41 46.86 -10.46
CA THR A 22 10.22 47.73 -10.26
C THR A 22 9.42 48.30 -11.47
N PHE A 23 8.29 47.62 -11.75
CA PHE A 23 6.90 48.03 -12.10
C PHE A 23 6.45 48.70 -13.43
N ALA A 24 5.46 48.00 -14.01
CA ALA A 24 4.19 48.40 -14.63
C ALA A 24 4.18 49.20 -15.94
N TYR A 25 3.71 48.55 -17.02
CA TYR A 25 2.60 49.07 -17.84
C TYR A 25 1.84 47.90 -18.48
N LEU A 26 0.51 47.96 -18.36
CA LEU A 26 -0.45 47.17 -19.12
C LEU A 26 -0.29 47.46 -20.61
N GLN A 27 -0.11 46.42 -21.42
CA GLN A 27 -0.60 46.36 -22.80
C GLN A 27 -0.61 44.91 -23.26
N GLU A 28 -1.83 44.36 -23.36
CA GLU A 28 -2.09 43.11 -24.06
C GLU A 28 -1.64 43.23 -25.53
N PRO A 29 -0.97 42.23 -26.11
CA PRO A 29 -1.08 42.01 -27.53
C PRO A 29 -2.38 41.23 -27.79
N LEU A 30 -3.20 41.75 -28.70
CA LEU A 30 -4.29 41.02 -29.33
C LEU A 30 -3.78 39.65 -29.82
N ILE A 31 -4.13 38.58 -29.11
CA ILE A 31 -4.07 37.23 -29.64
C ILE A 31 -5.43 36.94 -30.25
N THR A 32 -5.54 37.18 -31.55
CA THR A 32 -6.54 36.57 -32.42
C THR A 32 -6.29 35.07 -32.47
N GLY A 33 -6.85 34.36 -31.49
CA GLY A 33 -6.81 32.92 -31.41
C GLY A 33 -7.75 32.47 -30.31
N ASN A 34 -8.77 31.69 -30.67
CA ASN A 34 -9.76 31.14 -29.74
C ASN A 34 -9.02 30.56 -28.50
N PRO A 35 -9.16 31.13 -27.29
CA PRO A 35 -8.44 30.64 -26.12
C PRO A 35 -8.88 29.20 -25.91
N ARG A 36 -7.97 28.26 -26.16
CA ARG A 36 -8.16 26.87 -25.72
C ARG A 36 -8.16 26.91 -24.20
N THR A 37 -9.35 27.05 -23.61
CA THR A 37 -9.58 26.86 -22.19
C THR A 37 -9.31 25.39 -21.89
N TYR A 38 -8.10 25.10 -21.43
CA TYR A 38 -7.86 23.83 -20.76
C TYR A 38 -8.65 23.88 -19.45
N PRO A 39 -9.47 22.86 -19.13
CA PRO A 39 -10.10 22.82 -17.83
C PRO A 39 -9.00 22.83 -16.77
N VAL A 40 -8.94 23.89 -15.97
CA VAL A 40 -8.10 23.91 -14.78
C VAL A 40 -8.67 22.82 -13.87
N ILE A 41 -7.97 21.70 -13.79
CA ILE A 41 -8.34 20.61 -12.87
C ILE A 41 -8.08 21.15 -11.46
N MET A 42 -9.13 21.69 -10.83
CA MET A 42 -9.03 22.22 -9.48
C MET A 42 -8.59 21.12 -8.51
N GLY A 43 -7.53 21.40 -7.75
CA GLY A 43 -7.04 20.60 -6.63
C GLY A 43 -8.11 20.44 -5.53
N LEU A 44 -7.90 19.50 -4.61
CA LEU A 44 -8.83 19.33 -3.47
C LEU A 44 -8.85 20.62 -2.64
N LYS A 45 -7.67 21.18 -2.40
CA LYS A 45 -7.48 22.46 -1.71
C LYS A 45 -8.12 23.63 -2.45
N ASP A 46 -8.05 23.67 -3.77
CA ASP A 46 -8.67 24.75 -4.57
C ASP A 46 -10.19 24.77 -4.42
N GLN A 47 -10.83 23.60 -4.38
CA GLN A 47 -12.28 23.48 -4.13
C GLN A 47 -12.67 23.91 -2.71
N LEU A 48 -11.75 23.78 -1.74
CA LEU A 48 -11.96 24.13 -0.34
C LEU A 48 -11.60 25.59 -0.03
N ALA A 49 -10.75 26.23 -0.84
CA ALA A 49 -10.21 27.57 -0.62
C ALA A 49 -11.30 28.66 -0.46
N CYS A 50 -12.42 28.54 -1.17
CA CYS A 50 -13.53 29.49 -1.05
C CYS A 50 -14.52 29.15 0.07
N ARG A 51 -14.36 28.01 0.75
CA ARG A 51 -15.32 27.47 1.74
C ARG A 51 -14.70 27.23 3.12
N MET A 52 -13.40 27.49 3.26
CA MET A 52 -12.62 27.29 4.49
C MET A 52 -11.54 28.37 4.64
N PRO A 53 -11.19 28.75 5.88
CA PRO A 53 -10.02 29.61 6.13
C PRO A 53 -8.73 29.05 5.52
N ALA A 54 -7.92 29.91 4.89
CA ALA A 54 -6.71 29.50 4.17
C ALA A 54 -5.70 28.73 5.05
N ASN A 55 -5.61 29.09 6.34
CA ASN A 55 -4.77 28.39 7.32
C ASN A 55 -5.25 26.96 7.63
N LEU A 56 -6.54 26.65 7.44
CA LEU A 56 -7.08 25.30 7.60
C LEU A 56 -7.03 24.51 6.30
N VAL A 57 -7.20 25.15 5.15
CA VAL A 57 -7.04 24.51 3.83
C VAL A 57 -5.63 23.93 3.66
N SER A 58 -4.60 24.65 4.12
CA SER A 58 -3.21 24.17 4.07
C SER A 58 -2.98 22.90 4.90
N ARG A 59 -3.85 22.64 5.89
CA ARG A 59 -3.80 21.47 6.80
C ARG A 59 -4.57 20.27 6.28
N VAL A 60 -5.38 20.43 5.24
CA VAL A 60 -6.04 19.32 4.56
C VAL A 60 -4.97 18.45 3.91
N SER A 61 -5.00 17.14 4.17
CA SER A 61 -4.14 16.18 3.49
C SER A 61 -4.50 16.11 2.01
N ASP A 62 -3.51 16.23 1.13
CA ASP A 62 -3.69 15.97 -0.30
C ASP A 62 -3.77 14.47 -0.61
N HIS A 63 -3.50 13.62 0.39
CA HIS A 63 -3.45 12.18 0.27
C HIS A 63 -4.58 11.51 1.05
N PHE A 64 -5.32 10.67 0.35
CA PHE A 64 -6.27 9.72 0.90
C PHE A 64 -6.09 8.36 0.23
N GLU A 65 -6.54 7.31 0.91
CA GLU A 65 -6.48 5.96 0.35
C GLU A 65 -7.80 5.61 -0.32
N VAL A 66 -7.75 4.93 -1.45
CA VAL A 66 -8.93 4.37 -2.10
C VAL A 66 -8.76 2.86 -2.17
N ILE A 67 -9.79 2.16 -1.71
CA ILE A 67 -9.88 0.71 -1.67
C ILE A 67 -11.23 0.36 -2.30
N GLY A 68 -11.18 -0.07 -3.55
CA GLY A 68 -12.37 -0.30 -4.36
C GLY A 68 -13.15 1.01 -4.56
N ASP A 69 -14.41 1.01 -4.19
CA ASP A 69 -15.33 2.15 -4.21
C ASP A 69 -15.38 2.92 -2.87
N VAL A 70 -14.48 2.63 -1.93
CA VAL A 70 -14.41 3.31 -0.63
C VAL A 70 -13.17 4.21 -0.56
N ALA A 71 -13.34 5.45 -0.14
CA ALA A 71 -12.24 6.34 0.21
C ALA A 71 -12.06 6.47 1.71
N VAL A 72 -10.82 6.34 2.17
CA VAL A 72 -10.45 6.46 3.58
C VAL A 72 -9.63 7.74 3.77
N LEU A 73 -10.21 8.66 4.53
CA LEU A 73 -9.62 9.94 4.93
C LEU A 73 -9.04 9.82 6.34
N SER A 74 -8.07 10.69 6.65
CA SER A 74 -7.62 10.95 8.02
C SER A 74 -7.76 12.45 8.24
N ILE A 75 -8.84 12.85 8.93
CA ILE A 75 -9.16 14.26 9.15
C ILE A 75 -8.69 14.64 10.57
N PRO A 76 -7.69 15.53 10.70
CA PRO A 76 -7.24 16.04 11.99
C PRO A 76 -8.38 16.70 12.77
N ALA A 77 -8.31 16.67 14.11
CA ALA A 77 -9.36 17.23 14.97
C ALA A 77 -9.66 18.73 14.69
N GLU A 78 -8.64 19.50 14.33
CA GLU A 78 -8.75 20.91 13.91
C GLU A 78 -9.62 21.12 12.65
N LEU A 79 -9.79 20.09 11.82
CA LEU A 79 -10.61 20.11 10.61
C LEU A 79 -11.97 19.41 10.79
N GLU A 80 -12.29 18.93 11.99
CA GLU A 80 -13.54 18.24 12.30
C GLU A 80 -14.81 19.01 11.87
N PRO A 81 -14.91 20.35 12.08
CA PRO A 81 -16.08 21.11 11.63
C PRO A 81 -16.29 21.09 10.11
N TYR A 82 -15.25 20.79 9.34
CA TYR A 82 -15.25 20.79 7.87
C TYR A 82 -15.26 19.39 7.27
N LYS A 83 -15.42 18.32 8.08
CA LYS A 83 -15.31 16.93 7.60
C LYS A 83 -16.24 16.58 6.44
N HIS A 84 -17.51 17.01 6.50
CA HIS A 84 -18.48 16.74 5.43
C HIS A 84 -18.18 17.56 4.18
N LEU A 85 -17.63 18.77 4.35
CA LEU A 85 -17.18 19.59 3.23
C LEU A 85 -15.99 18.95 2.50
N ILE A 86 -15.01 18.44 3.26
CA ILE A 86 -13.86 17.70 2.73
C ILE A 86 -14.35 16.43 2.01
N ALA A 87 -15.27 15.67 2.61
CA ALA A 87 -15.85 14.48 1.99
C ALA A 87 -16.57 14.79 0.67
N GLN A 88 -17.39 15.84 0.62
CA GLN A 88 -18.05 16.27 -0.61
C GLN A 88 -17.05 16.62 -1.71
N ALA A 89 -15.96 17.32 -1.36
CA ALA A 89 -14.92 17.66 -2.32
C ALA A 89 -14.23 16.39 -2.87
N VAL A 90 -13.95 15.40 -2.01
CA VAL A 90 -13.40 14.09 -2.43
C VAL A 90 -14.37 13.34 -3.34
N ALA A 91 -15.65 13.25 -2.99
CA ALA A 91 -16.68 12.61 -3.79
C ALA A 91 -16.82 13.24 -5.18
N SER A 92 -16.76 14.58 -5.26
CA SER A 92 -16.87 15.33 -6.52
C SER A 92 -15.77 14.98 -7.53
N LYS A 93 -14.58 14.59 -7.06
CA LYS A 93 -13.43 14.26 -7.90
C LYS A 93 -13.49 12.86 -8.49
N ARG A 94 -14.16 11.92 -7.83
CA ARG A 94 -14.18 10.50 -8.21
C ARG A 94 -15.58 9.94 -8.02
N LYS A 95 -16.37 9.96 -9.09
CA LYS A 95 -17.76 9.48 -9.10
C LYS A 95 -17.92 7.99 -8.75
N ASN A 96 -16.85 7.21 -8.83
CA ASN A 96 -16.85 5.78 -8.52
C ASN A 96 -16.70 5.51 -7.01
N ILE A 97 -16.55 6.55 -6.18
CA ILE A 97 -16.53 6.41 -4.72
C ILE A 97 -17.98 6.42 -4.22
N ALA A 98 -18.42 5.30 -3.65
CA ALA A 98 -19.72 5.16 -3.01
C ALA A 98 -19.67 5.61 -1.54
N THR A 99 -18.63 5.18 -0.81
CA THR A 99 -18.49 5.42 0.63
C THR A 99 -17.23 6.23 0.95
N ILE A 100 -17.35 7.18 1.88
CA ILE A 100 -16.23 7.92 2.44
C ILE A 100 -16.16 7.66 3.94
N LEU A 101 -15.04 7.10 4.38
CA LEU A 101 -14.74 6.82 5.78
C LEU A 101 -13.71 7.82 6.29
N ASN A 102 -13.88 8.28 7.52
CA ASN A 102 -12.88 9.03 8.27
C ASN A 102 -12.27 8.11 9.33
N LYS A 103 -10.97 7.85 9.20
CA LYS A 103 -10.20 7.08 10.18
C LYS A 103 -10.00 7.93 11.43
N LYS A 104 -10.62 7.53 12.55
CA LYS A 104 -10.45 8.16 13.86
C LYS A 104 -9.33 7.46 14.62
N GLU A 105 -8.44 8.24 15.25
CA GLU A 105 -7.44 7.68 16.16
C GLU A 105 -7.98 7.52 17.58
N LYS A 106 -7.97 6.27 18.06
CA LYS A 106 -7.47 5.79 19.37
C LYS A 106 -7.68 4.28 19.39
N VAL A 107 -6.64 3.53 19.02
CA VAL A 107 -6.60 2.06 19.20
C VAL A 107 -6.38 1.80 20.69
N THR A 108 -7.36 1.21 21.34
CA THR A 108 -7.18 0.55 22.65
C THR A 108 -7.74 -0.86 22.50
N GLY A 109 -6.89 -1.88 22.70
CA GLY A 109 -7.26 -3.29 22.62
C GLY A 109 -6.48 -4.11 21.59
N GLU A 110 -6.55 -5.44 21.73
CA GLU A 110 -5.87 -6.44 20.89
C GLU A 110 -6.43 -6.53 19.47
N SER A 111 -7.65 -6.04 19.25
CA SER A 111 -8.26 -5.97 17.92
C SER A 111 -7.84 -4.67 17.21
N ARG A 112 -6.99 -4.83 16.18
CA ARG A 112 -6.33 -3.74 15.44
C ARG A 112 -7.23 -3.02 14.44
N THR A 113 -8.56 -3.16 14.56
CA THR A 113 -9.51 -2.48 13.68
C THR A 113 -9.54 -0.99 14.03
N ALA A 114 -9.10 -0.14 13.09
CA ALA A 114 -9.26 1.29 13.24
C ALA A 114 -10.76 1.64 13.37
N ARG A 115 -11.09 2.63 14.18
CA ARG A 115 -12.47 3.12 14.24
C ARG A 115 -12.70 4.06 13.06
N TYR A 116 -13.74 3.78 12.30
CA TYR A 116 -14.13 4.59 11.15
C TYR A 116 -15.44 5.30 11.45
N GLU A 117 -15.47 6.59 11.14
CA GLU A 117 -16.70 7.37 11.04
C GLU A 117 -17.12 7.41 9.57
N VAL A 118 -18.38 7.09 9.28
CA VAL A 118 -18.93 7.20 7.92
C VAL A 118 -19.29 8.67 7.66
N LEU A 119 -18.68 9.27 6.64
CA LEU A 119 -18.99 10.64 6.21
C LEU A 119 -19.96 10.68 5.03
N GLN A 120 -19.98 9.61 4.23
CA GLN A 120 -20.88 9.39 3.08
C GLN A 120 -20.99 7.88 2.82
N GLY A 121 -22.15 7.42 2.35
CA GLY A 121 -22.43 6.01 2.06
C GLY A 121 -22.95 5.24 3.29
N ASP A 122 -23.15 3.94 3.13
CA ASP A 122 -23.75 3.06 4.14
C ASP A 122 -22.99 1.74 4.34
N SER A 123 -22.00 1.43 3.50
CA SER A 123 -21.22 0.19 3.56
C SER A 123 -19.71 0.44 3.52
N SER A 124 -18.97 -0.22 4.42
CA SER A 124 -17.51 -0.33 4.39
C SER A 124 -17.00 -1.60 3.69
N VAL A 125 -17.93 -2.45 3.22
CA VAL A 125 -17.64 -3.62 2.39
C VAL A 125 -17.40 -3.18 0.96
N THR A 126 -16.31 -3.64 0.35
CA THR A 126 -15.93 -3.26 -1.01
C THR A 126 -15.25 -4.42 -1.74
N LEU A 127 -15.10 -4.27 -3.06
CA LEU A 127 -14.31 -5.13 -3.93
C LEU A 127 -13.14 -4.32 -4.50
N HIS A 128 -11.93 -4.62 -4.04
CA HIS A 128 -10.71 -3.95 -4.48
C HIS A 128 -9.98 -4.77 -5.54
N HIS A 129 -9.58 -4.13 -6.64
CA HIS A 129 -8.81 -4.75 -7.70
C HIS A 129 -7.35 -4.29 -7.65
N GLU A 130 -6.43 -5.24 -7.71
CA GLU A 130 -4.99 -4.98 -7.71
C GLU A 130 -4.27 -6.03 -8.57
N PHE A 131 -3.53 -5.58 -9.58
CA PHE A 131 -2.69 -6.42 -10.45
C PHE A 131 -3.37 -7.68 -11.01
N GLY A 132 -4.67 -7.59 -11.33
CA GLY A 132 -5.43 -8.71 -11.89
C GLY A 132 -6.14 -9.58 -10.85
N TYR A 133 -5.96 -9.29 -9.56
CA TYR A 133 -6.65 -9.97 -8.46
C TYR A 133 -7.75 -9.09 -7.88
N ALA A 134 -8.78 -9.72 -7.34
CA ALA A 134 -9.90 -9.05 -6.68
C ALA A 134 -9.97 -9.46 -5.20
N TYR A 135 -10.17 -8.49 -4.33
CA TYR A 135 -10.24 -8.69 -2.88
C TYR A 135 -11.53 -8.08 -2.36
N ARG A 136 -12.45 -8.93 -1.94
CA ARG A 136 -13.61 -8.54 -1.15
C ARG A 136 -13.19 -8.42 0.32
N LEU A 137 -13.59 -7.33 0.96
CA LEU A 137 -13.27 -7.07 2.36
C LEU A 137 -14.19 -6.00 2.96
N ASP A 138 -14.32 -6.04 4.29
CA ASP A 138 -14.83 -4.92 5.08
C ASP A 138 -13.65 -4.13 5.67
N ILE A 139 -13.51 -2.87 5.26
CA ILE A 139 -12.45 -1.97 5.72
C ILE A 139 -12.53 -1.69 7.23
N SER A 140 -13.72 -1.77 7.81
CA SER A 140 -13.93 -1.54 9.25
C SER A 140 -13.54 -2.74 10.11
N ARG A 141 -13.50 -3.95 9.52
CA ARG A 141 -13.27 -5.22 10.23
C ARG A 141 -11.91 -5.84 9.91
N THR A 142 -11.27 -5.43 8.82
CA THR A 142 -10.04 -6.05 8.31
C THR A 142 -8.95 -5.01 8.04
N PHE A 143 -7.69 -5.44 8.08
CA PHE A 143 -6.58 -4.58 7.66
C PHE A 143 -6.28 -4.80 6.18
N PHE A 144 -6.31 -3.72 5.40
CA PHE A 144 -5.84 -3.70 4.03
C PHE A 144 -5.24 -2.33 3.72
N SER A 145 -4.18 -2.32 2.91
CA SER A 145 -3.66 -1.07 2.33
C SER A 145 -3.33 -1.28 0.88
N SER A 146 -3.91 -0.44 0.01
CA SER A 146 -3.62 -0.42 -1.43
C SER A 146 -2.24 0.17 -1.73
N ARG A 147 -1.63 0.89 -0.77
CA ARG A 147 -0.25 1.40 -0.90
C ARG A 147 0.81 0.30 -0.98
N LEU A 148 0.51 -0.89 -0.49
CA LEU A 148 1.41 -2.05 -0.55
C LEU A 148 1.34 -2.83 -1.87
N ALA A 149 0.53 -2.40 -2.84
CA ALA A 149 0.28 -3.14 -4.06
C ALA A 149 1.56 -3.53 -4.81
N ASN A 150 2.43 -2.55 -5.06
CA ASN A 150 3.70 -2.78 -5.77
C ASN A 150 4.62 -3.72 -5.01
N GLU A 151 4.61 -3.64 -3.68
CA GLU A 151 5.45 -4.48 -2.82
C GLU A 151 4.97 -5.92 -2.83
N ARG A 152 3.65 -6.15 -2.75
CA ARG A 152 3.05 -7.47 -2.92
C ARG A 152 3.44 -8.07 -4.26
N LYS A 153 3.24 -7.32 -5.34
CA LYS A 153 3.64 -7.75 -6.68
C LYS A 153 5.12 -8.12 -6.73
N ARG A 154 6.01 -7.27 -6.21
CA ARG A 154 7.47 -7.50 -6.18
C ARG A 154 7.85 -8.82 -5.50
N VAL A 155 7.23 -9.13 -4.36
CA VAL A 155 7.50 -10.40 -3.66
C VAL A 155 6.89 -11.58 -4.39
N THR A 156 5.63 -11.49 -4.80
CA THR A 156 4.92 -12.61 -5.41
C THR A 156 5.43 -12.93 -6.82
N ASP A 157 6.03 -11.96 -7.52
CA ASP A 157 6.70 -12.19 -8.81
C ASP A 157 7.97 -13.05 -8.69
N GLN A 158 8.53 -13.20 -7.49
CA GLN A 158 9.69 -14.06 -7.22
C GLN A 158 9.31 -15.50 -6.87
N VAL A 159 8.01 -15.78 -6.66
CA VAL A 159 7.50 -17.11 -6.33
C VAL A 159 7.57 -18.00 -7.57
N ARG A 160 8.08 -19.22 -7.39
CA ARG A 160 8.18 -20.23 -8.44
C ARG A 160 7.07 -21.26 -8.30
N GLN A 161 6.66 -21.84 -9.43
CA GLN A 161 5.71 -22.93 -9.46
C GLN A 161 6.23 -24.12 -8.64
N GLY A 162 5.35 -24.72 -7.83
CA GLY A 162 5.66 -25.86 -6.98
C GLY A 162 6.34 -25.52 -5.64
N GLU A 163 6.66 -24.26 -5.36
CA GLU A 163 7.14 -23.85 -4.03
C GLU A 163 6.06 -24.07 -2.97
N LYS A 164 6.47 -24.55 -1.79
CA LYS A 164 5.64 -24.50 -0.58
C LYS A 164 5.82 -23.15 0.10
N VAL A 165 4.75 -22.36 0.17
CA VAL A 165 4.80 -20.99 0.69
C VAL A 165 3.93 -20.87 1.93
N CYS A 166 4.51 -20.42 3.04
CA CYS A 166 3.75 -20.03 4.23
C CYS A 166 3.53 -18.52 4.25
N VAL A 167 2.28 -18.10 4.45
CA VAL A 167 1.89 -16.69 4.62
C VAL A 167 1.17 -16.54 5.97
N PRO A 168 1.91 -16.39 7.08
CA PRO A 168 1.30 -16.03 8.36
C PRO A 168 0.74 -14.61 8.31
N PHE A 169 -0.26 -14.33 9.16
CA PHE A 169 -0.93 -13.02 9.21
C PHE A 169 -1.51 -12.61 7.85
N ALA A 170 -2.17 -13.56 7.18
CA ALA A 170 -2.55 -13.45 5.77
C ALA A 170 -3.57 -12.33 5.49
N GLY A 171 -4.31 -11.85 6.50
CA GLY A 171 -5.41 -10.93 6.33
C GLY A 171 -6.42 -11.49 5.33
N VAL A 172 -6.84 -10.68 4.36
CA VAL A 172 -7.75 -11.09 3.28
C VAL A 172 -7.04 -11.75 2.08
N GLY A 173 -5.77 -12.13 2.25
CA GLY A 173 -4.98 -12.91 1.29
C GLY A 173 -4.16 -12.15 0.24
N PRO A 174 -3.75 -10.88 0.40
CA PRO A 174 -3.16 -10.15 -0.72
C PRO A 174 -1.73 -10.58 -1.08
N PHE A 175 -1.02 -11.28 -0.18
CA PHE A 175 0.22 -12.01 -0.54
C PHE A 175 -0.05 -13.46 -0.94
N ALA A 176 -0.99 -14.12 -0.26
CA ALA A 176 -1.28 -15.54 -0.45
C ALA A 176 -1.87 -15.84 -1.84
N ILE A 177 -2.86 -15.04 -2.27
CA ILE A 177 -3.58 -15.27 -3.53
C ILE A 177 -2.67 -15.12 -4.75
N PRO A 178 -1.86 -14.04 -4.89
CA PRO A 178 -0.95 -13.95 -6.02
C PRO A 178 0.16 -15.01 -6.00
N ALA A 179 0.64 -15.42 -4.83
CA ALA A 179 1.60 -16.53 -4.72
C ALA A 179 0.98 -17.85 -5.22
N ALA A 180 -0.26 -18.16 -4.83
CA ALA A 180 -0.96 -19.36 -5.28
C ALA A 180 -1.25 -19.33 -6.79
N ALA A 181 -1.60 -18.16 -7.33
CA ALA A 181 -1.80 -17.94 -8.76
C ALA A 181 -0.51 -18.13 -9.59
N ARG A 182 0.67 -18.01 -8.97
CA ARG A 182 1.96 -18.35 -9.58
C ARG A 182 2.26 -19.85 -9.58
N GLY A 183 1.34 -20.67 -9.07
CA GLY A 183 1.47 -22.12 -9.04
C GLY A 183 2.18 -22.68 -7.80
N ALA A 184 2.34 -21.88 -6.75
CA ALA A 184 2.83 -22.35 -5.45
C ALA A 184 1.73 -23.04 -4.64
N GLU A 185 2.14 -23.97 -3.77
CA GLU A 185 1.28 -24.55 -2.73
C GLU A 185 1.34 -23.64 -1.51
N VAL A 186 0.29 -22.84 -1.31
CA VAL A 186 0.24 -21.79 -0.29
C VAL A 186 -0.54 -22.26 0.93
N PHE A 187 0.06 -22.06 2.11
CA PHE A 187 -0.60 -22.18 3.41
C PHE A 187 -0.70 -20.80 4.06
N ALA A 188 -1.93 -20.33 4.27
CA ALA A 188 -2.21 -19.03 4.86
C ALA A 188 -2.77 -19.18 6.29
N VAL A 189 -2.30 -18.35 7.23
CA VAL A 189 -2.83 -18.33 8.61
C VAL A 189 -3.37 -16.95 8.92
N GLU A 190 -4.63 -16.87 9.37
CA GLU A 190 -5.25 -15.61 9.79
C GLU A 190 -6.01 -15.77 11.11
N LYS A 191 -5.75 -14.88 12.06
CA LYS A 191 -6.35 -14.95 13.41
C LYS A 191 -7.72 -14.29 13.47
N ASN A 192 -7.91 -13.18 12.76
CA ASN A 192 -9.17 -12.45 12.76
C ASN A 192 -10.24 -13.24 11.99
N PRO A 193 -11.33 -13.68 12.65
CA PRO A 193 -12.37 -14.48 12.00
C PRO A 193 -13.00 -13.79 10.78
N GLU A 194 -13.20 -12.47 10.85
CA GLU A 194 -13.78 -11.69 9.73
C GLU A 194 -12.83 -11.67 8.53
N ALA A 195 -11.54 -11.42 8.78
CA ALA A 195 -10.52 -11.45 7.73
C ALA A 195 -10.35 -12.85 7.13
N PHE A 196 -10.47 -13.89 7.96
CA PHE A 196 -10.43 -15.28 7.52
C PHE A 196 -11.61 -15.65 6.61
N GLN A 197 -12.83 -15.20 6.92
CA GLN A 197 -13.98 -15.41 6.01
C GLN A 197 -13.72 -14.75 4.65
N TYR A 198 -13.26 -13.50 4.64
CA TYR A 198 -12.89 -12.83 3.39
C TYR A 198 -11.72 -13.50 2.67
N LEU A 199 -10.75 -14.07 3.40
CA LEU A 199 -9.65 -14.85 2.80
C LEU A 199 -10.20 -16.05 2.03
N LEU A 200 -11.11 -16.83 2.62
CA LEU A 200 -11.74 -17.98 1.95
C LEU A 200 -12.55 -17.54 0.72
N GLU A 201 -13.36 -16.48 0.86
CA GLU A 201 -14.10 -15.89 -0.27
C GLU A 201 -13.14 -15.46 -1.39
N ASN A 202 -12.04 -14.80 -1.05
CA ASN A 202 -11.08 -14.28 -2.03
C ASN A 202 -10.26 -15.39 -2.69
N ILE A 203 -9.94 -16.48 -1.99
CA ILE A 203 -9.32 -17.67 -2.57
C ILE A 203 -10.24 -18.26 -3.67
N ALA A 204 -11.54 -18.37 -3.39
CA ALA A 204 -12.52 -18.84 -4.37
C ALA A 204 -12.70 -17.84 -5.53
N LEU A 205 -12.85 -16.55 -5.21
CA LEU A 205 -13.03 -15.47 -6.17
C LEU A 205 -11.90 -15.40 -7.21
N ASN A 206 -10.66 -15.62 -6.77
CA ASN A 206 -9.48 -15.60 -7.64
C ASN A 206 -9.12 -16.98 -8.22
N ARG A 207 -9.97 -18.00 -8.01
CA ARG A 207 -9.82 -19.36 -8.57
C ARG A 207 -8.50 -20.04 -8.20
N VAL A 208 -8.03 -19.83 -6.97
CA VAL A 208 -6.79 -20.44 -6.44
C VAL A 208 -7.06 -21.49 -5.35
N THR A 209 -8.29 -22.01 -5.25
CA THR A 209 -8.69 -23.03 -4.26
C THR A 209 -7.88 -24.31 -4.32
N GLY A 210 -7.35 -24.69 -5.49
CA GLY A 210 -6.48 -25.86 -5.64
C GLY A 210 -5.07 -25.67 -5.11
N ASN A 211 -4.63 -24.41 -4.93
CA ASN A 211 -3.24 -24.05 -4.62
C ASN A 211 -3.11 -23.26 -3.31
N CYS A 212 -4.21 -22.82 -2.71
CA CYS A 212 -4.21 -22.01 -1.50
C CYS A 212 -5.14 -22.61 -0.46
N SER A 213 -4.55 -23.07 0.63
CA SER A 213 -5.26 -23.50 1.83
C SER A 213 -5.09 -22.45 2.93
N ALA A 214 -6.09 -22.34 3.79
CA ALA A 214 -6.09 -21.36 4.87
C ALA A 214 -6.62 -21.98 6.17
N VAL A 215 -6.06 -21.56 7.29
CA VAL A 215 -6.54 -21.90 8.63
C VAL A 215 -6.81 -20.64 9.45
N GLN A 216 -7.89 -20.66 10.22
CA GLN A 216 -8.15 -19.65 11.22
C GLN A 216 -7.37 -20.01 12.49
N GLY A 217 -6.41 -19.18 12.90
CA GLY A 217 -5.57 -19.50 14.05
C GLY A 217 -4.57 -18.42 14.39
N ASP A 218 -3.92 -18.56 15.54
CA ASP A 218 -2.76 -17.75 15.86
C ASP A 218 -1.58 -18.23 15.02
N ALA A 219 -1.00 -17.36 14.20
CA ALA A 219 0.13 -17.73 13.36
C ALA A 219 1.36 -18.11 14.20
N LEU A 220 1.48 -17.59 15.42
CA LEU A 220 2.58 -17.95 16.32
C LEU A 220 2.41 -19.35 16.93
N ASP A 221 1.23 -19.97 16.81
CA ASP A 221 1.03 -21.39 17.09
C ASP A 221 1.26 -22.20 15.80
N THR A 222 2.49 -22.69 15.65
CA THR A 222 2.92 -23.43 14.46
C THR A 222 2.42 -24.88 14.45
N ALA A 223 1.73 -25.35 15.50
CA ALA A 223 1.19 -26.72 15.55
C ALA A 223 0.14 -27.00 14.47
N HIS A 224 -0.48 -25.95 13.92
CA HIS A 224 -1.46 -26.05 12.85
C HIS A 224 -0.86 -26.09 11.44
N LEU A 225 0.47 -25.94 11.30
CA LEU A 225 1.12 -25.97 9.99
C LEU A 225 1.13 -27.41 9.44
N PRO A 226 0.64 -27.64 8.20
CA PRO A 226 0.52 -28.99 7.63
C PRO A 226 1.84 -29.57 7.15
N TYR A 227 2.87 -28.73 6.98
CA TYR A 227 4.19 -29.15 6.54
C TYR A 227 5.21 -28.90 7.65
N THR A 228 6.19 -29.79 7.69
CA THR A 228 7.39 -29.61 8.53
C THR A 228 8.35 -28.59 7.94
N VAL A 229 8.29 -28.32 6.62
CA VAL A 229 9.23 -27.46 5.89
C VAL A 229 8.54 -26.70 4.76
N PHE A 230 8.87 -25.41 4.60
CA PHE A 230 8.45 -24.49 3.55
C PHE A 230 9.65 -23.94 2.76
N ASP A 231 9.49 -23.77 1.45
CA ASP A 231 10.51 -23.17 0.57
C ASP A 231 10.54 -21.65 0.69
N ARG A 232 9.39 -21.05 1.02
CA ARG A 232 9.28 -19.60 1.19
C ARG A 232 8.38 -19.22 2.34
N LEU A 233 8.84 -18.25 3.13
CA LEU A 233 8.06 -17.60 4.16
C LEU A 233 7.81 -16.15 3.73
N ILE A 234 6.55 -15.74 3.62
CA ILE A 234 6.18 -14.33 3.44
C ILE A 234 5.52 -13.89 4.74
N ILE A 235 6.26 -13.19 5.58
CA ILE A 235 5.88 -12.85 6.95
C ILE A 235 5.55 -11.35 7.06
N PRO A 236 4.33 -10.92 6.70
CA PRO A 236 3.86 -9.54 6.87
C PRO A 236 3.58 -9.24 8.35
N ALA A 237 4.61 -9.32 9.20
CA ALA A 237 4.44 -9.30 10.64
C ALA A 237 3.76 -8.00 11.09
N PRO A 238 2.78 -8.09 12.00
CA PRO A 238 2.19 -6.94 12.66
C PRO A 238 3.19 -6.11 13.44
N TYR A 239 2.82 -4.85 13.72
CA TYR A 239 3.64 -3.96 14.54
C TYR A 239 3.93 -4.60 15.90
N GLY A 240 5.22 -4.66 16.25
CA GLY A 240 5.70 -5.22 17.52
C GLY A 240 5.90 -6.74 17.56
N LEU A 241 5.61 -7.48 16.48
CA LEU A 241 5.80 -8.94 16.42
C LEU A 241 7.11 -9.32 15.71
N ASP A 242 8.23 -8.79 16.19
CA ASP A 242 9.54 -9.06 15.57
C ASP A 242 9.98 -10.53 15.73
N HIS A 243 9.65 -11.14 16.87
CA HIS A 243 9.89 -12.57 17.17
C HIS A 243 9.14 -13.54 16.25
N ALA A 244 8.25 -13.04 15.38
CA ALA A 244 7.60 -13.87 14.38
C ALA A 244 8.64 -14.53 13.46
N LEU A 245 9.73 -13.84 13.10
CA LEU A 245 10.78 -14.44 12.29
C LEU A 245 11.34 -15.70 12.95
N GLU A 246 11.82 -15.58 14.19
CA GLU A 246 12.35 -16.68 15.00
C GLU A 246 11.39 -17.86 15.10
N THR A 247 10.09 -17.58 15.20
CA THR A 247 9.03 -18.61 15.26
C THR A 247 8.93 -19.44 14.00
N PHE A 248 9.13 -18.84 12.81
CA PHE A 248 8.99 -19.53 11.52
C PHE A 248 10.31 -20.05 10.94
N LEU A 249 11.47 -19.59 11.42
CA LEU A 249 12.76 -20.09 10.93
C LEU A 249 12.95 -21.62 11.03
N PRO A 250 12.47 -22.33 12.08
CA PRO A 250 12.59 -23.78 12.16
C PRO A 250 11.89 -24.53 11.02
N VAL A 251 10.83 -23.96 10.44
CA VAL A 251 10.07 -24.56 9.34
C VAL A 251 10.52 -24.08 7.96
N LEU A 252 11.60 -23.29 7.87
CA LEU A 252 12.19 -22.89 6.60
C LEU A 252 13.08 -24.00 6.03
N SER A 253 13.04 -24.25 4.72
CA SER A 253 13.94 -25.21 4.08
C SER A 253 15.39 -24.75 4.08
N GLU A 254 16.33 -25.68 3.85
CA GLU A 254 17.78 -25.37 3.80
C GLU A 254 18.14 -24.34 2.72
N ASN A 255 17.36 -24.28 1.63
CA ASN A 255 17.49 -23.33 0.54
C ASN A 255 16.39 -22.25 0.54
N GLY A 256 15.71 -22.09 1.68
CA GLY A 256 14.49 -21.32 1.76
C GLY A 256 14.70 -19.80 1.66
N MET A 257 13.66 -19.11 1.21
CA MET A 257 13.59 -17.64 1.13
C MET A 257 12.61 -17.08 2.16
N VAL A 258 12.98 -16.00 2.83
CA VAL A 258 12.12 -15.26 3.76
C VAL A 258 11.91 -13.85 3.25
N HIS A 259 10.66 -13.40 3.24
CA HIS A 259 10.27 -12.00 3.08
C HIS A 259 9.69 -11.52 4.41
N PHE A 260 10.51 -10.89 5.23
CA PHE A 260 10.13 -10.47 6.57
C PHE A 260 9.80 -8.98 6.59
N TYR A 261 8.63 -8.63 7.12
CA TYR A 261 8.21 -7.25 7.30
C TYR A 261 8.21 -6.88 8.78
N THR A 262 8.81 -5.73 9.11
CA THR A 262 8.83 -5.17 10.47
C THR A 262 8.70 -3.65 10.40
N PHE A 263 8.61 -2.98 11.55
CA PHE A 263 8.48 -1.53 11.66
C PHE A 263 9.61 -0.97 12.52
N LYS A 264 10.48 -0.18 11.89
CA LYS A 264 11.73 0.26 12.50
C LYS A 264 12.11 1.67 12.06
N ALA A 265 12.85 2.34 12.94
CA ALA A 265 13.60 3.53 12.56
C ALA A 265 14.78 3.14 11.67
N LYS A 266 15.19 4.03 10.77
CA LYS A 266 16.25 3.74 9.78
C LYS A 266 17.58 3.38 10.46
N GLU A 267 17.83 3.97 11.61
CA GLU A 267 19.04 3.80 12.41
C GLU A 267 19.18 2.38 12.97
N GLN A 268 18.07 1.64 13.11
CA GLN A 268 18.04 0.27 13.65
C GLN A 268 18.34 -0.79 12.58
N ILE A 269 18.32 -0.44 11.30
CA ILE A 269 18.42 -1.40 10.19
C ILE A 269 19.78 -2.11 10.14
N PRO A 270 20.94 -1.42 10.34
CA PRO A 270 22.23 -2.11 10.33
C PRO A 270 22.37 -3.17 11.43
N ASP A 271 21.82 -2.92 12.63
CA ASP A 271 21.84 -3.89 13.73
C ASP A 271 20.97 -5.12 13.42
N LEU A 272 19.79 -4.91 12.82
CA LEU A 272 18.92 -6.01 12.42
C LEU A 272 19.54 -6.90 11.35
N ILE A 273 20.19 -6.31 10.35
CA ILE A 273 20.90 -7.08 9.31
C ILE A 273 21.96 -7.98 9.95
N ARG A 274 22.76 -7.45 10.89
CA ARG A 274 23.75 -8.24 11.63
C ARG A 274 23.11 -9.38 12.43
N GLY A 275 21.98 -9.11 13.08
CA GLY A 275 21.22 -10.13 13.81
C GLY A 275 20.76 -11.28 12.90
N PHE A 276 20.17 -10.95 11.75
CA PHE A 276 19.75 -11.97 10.78
C PHE A 276 20.93 -12.79 10.23
N GLU A 277 22.06 -12.15 9.96
CA GLU A 277 23.28 -12.84 9.52
C GLU A 277 23.81 -13.82 10.58
N GLN A 278 23.75 -13.45 11.87
CA GLN A 278 24.12 -14.33 12.97
C GLN A 278 23.17 -15.53 13.13
N GLU A 279 21.91 -15.39 12.72
CA GLU A 279 20.92 -16.47 12.67
C GLU A 279 21.03 -17.36 11.41
N GLY A 280 22.04 -17.14 10.56
CA GLY A 280 22.25 -17.93 9.35
C GLY A 280 21.34 -17.50 8.19
N LEU A 281 21.03 -16.22 8.09
CA LEU A 281 20.29 -15.63 6.98
C LEU A 281 21.14 -14.63 6.22
N MET A 282 21.23 -14.78 4.90
CA MET A 282 21.86 -13.81 4.02
C MET A 282 20.82 -12.80 3.53
N VAL A 283 20.93 -11.54 3.98
CA VAL A 283 20.07 -10.44 3.54
C VAL A 283 20.44 -10.05 2.10
N ARG A 284 19.54 -10.33 1.15
CA ARG A 284 19.71 -10.00 -0.27
C ARG A 284 19.15 -8.64 -0.64
N TYR A 285 18.11 -8.21 0.07
CA TYR A 285 17.44 -6.95 -0.17
C TYR A 285 16.83 -6.43 1.13
N SER A 286 16.92 -5.11 1.35
CA SER A 286 16.15 -4.43 2.38
C SER A 286 15.75 -3.03 1.92
N ALA A 287 14.51 -2.64 2.21
CA ALA A 287 14.00 -1.32 1.84
C ALA A 287 12.79 -0.90 2.69
N PRO A 288 12.55 0.41 2.86
CA PRO A 288 11.29 0.90 3.39
C PRO A 288 10.18 0.70 2.35
N CYS A 289 9.04 0.12 2.75
CA CYS A 289 7.88 -0.15 1.90
C CYS A 289 6.59 0.51 2.42
N GLY A 290 6.71 1.52 3.28
CA GLY A 290 5.60 2.37 3.71
C GLY A 290 5.91 3.12 5.00
N ASN A 291 5.47 4.37 5.11
CA ASN A 291 5.62 5.14 6.35
C ASN A 291 4.45 4.87 7.29
N VAL A 292 4.72 4.72 8.58
CA VAL A 292 3.68 4.40 9.58
C VAL A 292 3.57 5.47 10.66
N ALA A 293 4.70 5.97 11.13
CA ALA A 293 4.76 7.08 12.07
C ALA A 293 5.97 7.97 11.74
N ARG A 294 6.07 9.12 12.40
CA ARG A 294 7.23 10.01 12.23
C ARG A 294 8.50 9.26 12.63
N GLY A 295 9.43 9.08 11.70
CA GLY A 295 10.70 8.38 11.90
C GLY A 295 10.61 6.84 11.89
N VAL A 296 9.41 6.25 11.74
CA VAL A 296 9.24 4.79 11.70
C VAL A 296 8.57 4.38 10.40
N SER A 297 9.26 3.51 9.66
CA SER A 297 8.77 2.93 8.41
C SER A 297 8.52 1.44 8.59
N ARG A 298 7.61 0.90 7.79
CA ARG A 298 7.58 -0.53 7.47
C ARG A 298 8.80 -0.83 6.60
N TRP A 299 9.57 -1.81 7.00
CA TRP A 299 10.71 -2.34 6.26
C TRP A 299 10.40 -3.75 5.79
N VAL A 300 10.95 -4.10 4.63
CA VAL A 300 11.02 -5.48 4.16
C VAL A 300 12.48 -5.93 4.15
N PHE A 301 12.70 -7.20 4.47
CA PHE A 301 13.96 -7.90 4.34
C PHE A 301 13.72 -9.18 3.54
N ASP A 302 14.34 -9.27 2.35
CA ASP A 302 14.38 -10.53 1.60
C ASP A 302 15.68 -11.25 1.95
N MET A 303 15.57 -12.46 2.47
CA MET A 303 16.67 -13.19 3.09
C MET A 303 16.67 -14.64 2.61
N ALA A 304 17.83 -15.15 2.22
CA ALA A 304 17.99 -16.57 1.91
C ALA A 304 18.68 -17.27 3.08
N ARG A 305 18.26 -18.49 3.40
CA ARG A 305 18.95 -19.31 4.39
C ARG A 305 20.37 -19.62 3.90
N THR A 306 21.37 -19.39 4.75
CA THR A 306 22.74 -19.83 4.47
C THR A 306 22.91 -21.25 4.97
N HIS A 307 23.59 -22.09 4.19
CA HIS A 307 24.08 -23.36 4.73
C HIS A 307 25.01 -23.04 5.89
N GLY A 308 24.91 -23.81 6.98
CA GLY A 308 25.85 -23.69 8.09
C GLY A 308 27.28 -23.73 7.55
N LEU A 309 28.08 -22.73 7.93
CA LEU A 309 29.54 -22.73 7.70
C LEU A 309 30.18 -23.92 8.42
#